data_AF-A0A376VP35-F1
#
_entry.id   AF-A0A376VP35-F1
#
_cell.length_a   1.000
_cell.length_b   1.000
_cell.length_c   1.000
_cell.angle_alpha   90.00
_cell.angle_beta   90.00
_cell.angle_gamma   90.00
#
_symmetry.space_group_name_H-M   'P 1'
#
loop_
_entity.id
_entity.type
_entity.pdbx_description
1 polymer ?
#
loop_
_entity_poly.entity_id
_entity_poly.type
_entity_poly.pdbx_seq_one_letter_code
_entity_poly.pdbx_strand_id
1 'polypeptide(L)'
;MSSADLYFNPRFLADDPQAVADLSRFENGQELPPGTYRVDIYLNNGYMATRDVTFNTGDSEQGIVPCLTRAQLASMGLNTASVAGMNLLADDACVPLTTMVQDATAHLDVGQQRLNLTIPQAFMSNRARGYIPPELWDPGINAGLLNYNFSGNSVQNRIGGNSHYAYLNLQSGLNIGAWRLRDNTTWSYNSSDRSSGSKNKWQHINTWLERDIIPLRSRLTLGDGYTQGDIFDGINFRGAQLASDDNMLPDSQRGFAPVIHGIARGTAQVTIKQNGYDIYNSTVPPGPFTINDIYAAGNSGDLQVTIKEADGSTQIFTVPYSSVPAFAT
;
A
#
# COMPACT_ATOMS: atom_id res chain seq x y z
N MET A 1 15.48 18.65 -45.21
CA MET A 1 16.90 18.74 -44.79
C MET A 1 17.45 17.32 -44.81
N SER A 2 18.39 17.04 -45.71
CA SER A 2 19.06 15.74 -45.78
C SER A 2 20.00 15.65 -44.58
N SER A 3 19.70 14.77 -43.62
CA SER A 3 20.73 14.38 -42.64
C SER A 3 21.83 13.65 -43.42
N ALA A 4 23.08 14.02 -43.23
CA ALA A 4 24.18 13.22 -43.73
C ALA A 4 24.19 11.91 -42.93
N ASP A 5 24.21 10.77 -43.61
CA ASP A 5 24.37 9.47 -42.97
C ASP A 5 25.72 9.47 -42.21
N LEU A 6 25.70 9.02 -40.96
CA LEU A 6 26.92 8.89 -40.15
C LEU A 6 27.73 7.74 -40.75
N TYR A 7 28.99 7.98 -41.14
CA TYR A 7 29.88 6.96 -41.68
C TYR A 7 31.09 6.78 -40.77
N PHE A 8 31.32 5.57 -40.29
CA PHE A 8 32.46 5.23 -39.45
C PHE A 8 33.52 4.51 -40.27
N ASN A 9 34.62 5.19 -40.58
CA ASN A 9 35.70 4.59 -41.37
C ASN A 9 36.44 3.50 -40.55
N PRO A 10 36.34 2.21 -40.94
CA PRO A 10 36.92 1.10 -40.18
C PRO A 10 38.46 1.15 -40.10
N ARG A 11 39.12 1.90 -40.99
CA ARG A 11 40.59 2.09 -40.96
C ARG A 11 41.09 2.85 -39.73
N PHE A 12 40.20 3.51 -38.98
CA PHE A 12 40.56 4.14 -37.71
C PHE A 12 40.54 3.18 -36.51
N LEU A 13 40.00 1.96 -36.67
CA LEU A 13 39.87 0.96 -35.60
C LEU A 13 40.87 -0.19 -35.75
N ALA A 14 41.21 -0.58 -36.97
CA ALA A 14 42.21 -1.60 -37.25
C ALA A 14 42.94 -1.35 -38.58
N ASP A 15 44.18 -1.83 -38.66
CA ASP A 15 44.98 -1.82 -39.90
C ASP A 15 44.35 -2.70 -41.00
N ASP A 16 43.61 -3.75 -40.61
CA ASP A 16 42.81 -4.60 -41.50
C ASP A 16 41.32 -4.23 -41.39
N PRO A 17 40.73 -3.57 -42.40
CA PRO A 17 39.31 -3.20 -42.41
C PRO A 17 38.36 -4.41 -42.39
N GLN A 18 38.81 -5.59 -42.84
CA GLN A 18 37.98 -6.80 -42.82
C GLN A 18 37.92 -7.46 -41.43
N ALA A 19 38.81 -7.08 -40.51
CA ALA A 19 38.81 -7.52 -39.12
C ALA A 19 37.87 -6.68 -38.23
N VAL A 20 37.36 -5.55 -38.74
CA VAL A 20 36.44 -4.68 -38.02
C VAL A 20 35.02 -5.25 -38.13
N ALA A 21 34.35 -5.39 -36.98
CA ALA A 21 32.96 -5.83 -36.93
C ALA A 21 32.04 -4.87 -37.72
N ASP A 22 30.92 -5.37 -38.22
CA ASP A 22 29.95 -4.58 -38.99
C ASP A 22 29.45 -3.36 -38.20
N LEU A 23 29.81 -2.16 -38.66
CA LEU A 23 29.48 -0.87 -38.04
C LEU A 23 28.22 -0.22 -38.61
N SER A 24 27.60 -0.81 -39.64
CA SER A 24 26.45 -0.23 -40.35
C SER A 24 25.26 0.08 -39.44
N ARG A 25 25.17 -0.55 -38.28
CA ARG A 25 24.12 -0.29 -37.27
C ARG A 25 24.34 1.01 -36.52
N PHE A 26 25.58 1.32 -36.15
CA PHE A 26 25.95 2.58 -35.51
C PHE A 26 25.78 3.76 -36.47
N GLU A 27 26.01 3.53 -37.75
CA GLU A 27 25.80 4.48 -38.85
C GLU A 27 24.32 4.88 -39.01
N ASN A 28 23.39 3.98 -38.68
CA ASN A 28 21.94 4.23 -38.67
C ASN A 28 21.41 4.74 -37.32
N GLY A 29 22.28 5.17 -36.40
CA GLY A 29 21.90 5.67 -35.09
C GLY A 29 21.47 4.58 -34.09
N GLN A 30 21.65 3.29 -34.41
CA GLN A 30 21.45 2.21 -33.44
C GLN A 30 22.72 2.01 -32.62
N GLU A 31 22.67 2.39 -31.34
CA GLU A 31 23.80 2.24 -30.43
C GLU A 31 24.06 0.77 -30.04
N LEU A 32 23.08 -0.12 -30.21
CA LEU A 32 23.08 -1.43 -29.55
C LEU A 32 22.49 -2.56 -30.43
N PRO A 33 23.24 -3.65 -30.70
CA PRO A 33 22.69 -4.80 -31.38
C PRO A 33 21.72 -5.59 -30.46
N PRO A 34 20.71 -6.28 -31.02
CA PRO A 34 19.89 -7.21 -30.25
C PRO A 34 20.77 -8.34 -29.69
N GLY A 35 20.46 -8.79 -28.49
CA GLY A 35 21.29 -9.75 -27.77
C GLY A 35 20.91 -9.87 -26.32
N THR A 36 21.66 -10.67 -25.57
CA THR A 36 21.49 -10.81 -24.12
C THR A 36 22.52 -9.96 -23.41
N TYR A 37 22.05 -9.10 -22.52
CA TYR A 37 22.88 -8.20 -21.73
C TYR A 37 22.66 -8.44 -20.26
N ARG A 38 23.76 -8.57 -19.51
CA ARG A 38 23.72 -8.55 -18.05
C ARG A 38 23.53 -7.11 -17.60
N VAL A 39 22.40 -6.81 -16.98
CA VAL A 39 22.04 -5.42 -16.62
C VAL A 39 21.40 -5.34 -15.23
N ASP A 40 21.60 -4.20 -14.59
CA ASP A 40 20.82 -3.77 -13.43
C ASP A 40 19.50 -3.19 -13.91
N ILE A 41 18.39 -3.79 -13.49
CA ILE A 41 17.04 -3.36 -13.84
C ILE A 41 16.58 -2.33 -12.81
N TYR A 42 16.27 -1.14 -13.29
CA TYR A 42 15.68 -0.06 -12.53
C TYR A 42 14.26 0.20 -13.01
N LEU A 43 13.32 0.37 -12.07
CA LEU A 43 11.95 0.76 -12.36
C LEU A 43 11.64 2.06 -11.63
N ASN A 44 11.24 3.10 -12.36
CA ASN A 44 10.94 4.43 -11.82
C ASN A 44 12.08 4.95 -10.91
N ASN A 45 13.33 4.77 -11.35
CA ASN A 45 14.59 5.08 -10.63
C ASN A 45 14.92 4.22 -9.40
N GLY A 46 14.11 3.23 -9.03
CA GLY A 46 14.42 2.26 -7.98
C GLY A 46 15.10 1.00 -8.54
N TYR A 47 16.16 0.53 -7.88
CA TYR A 47 16.79 -0.75 -8.22
C TYR A 47 15.86 -1.92 -7.89
N MET A 48 15.72 -2.87 -8.83
CA MET A 48 14.89 -4.06 -8.66
C MET A 48 15.72 -5.34 -8.54
N ALA A 49 16.54 -5.62 -9.56
CA ALA A 49 17.35 -6.83 -9.64
C ALA A 49 18.42 -6.71 -10.73
N THR A 50 19.45 -7.57 -10.64
CA THR A 50 20.47 -7.72 -11.70
C THR A 50 20.26 -9.05 -12.43
N ARG A 51 20.00 -9.02 -13.74
CA ARG A 51 19.72 -10.23 -14.54
C ARG A 51 20.23 -10.10 -15.98
N ASP A 52 20.34 -11.24 -16.64
CA ASP A 52 20.53 -11.31 -18.07
C ASP A 52 19.18 -11.07 -18.76
N VAL A 53 19.09 -9.99 -19.53
CA VAL A 53 17.88 -9.59 -20.24
C VAL A 53 18.13 -9.72 -21.73
N THR A 54 17.24 -10.43 -22.42
CA THR A 54 17.27 -10.54 -23.88
C THR A 54 16.57 -9.34 -24.50
N PHE A 55 17.24 -8.68 -25.44
CA PHE A 55 16.73 -7.55 -26.21
C PHE A 55 16.48 -7.99 -27.65
N ASN A 56 15.23 -7.83 -28.09
CA ASN A 56 14.80 -8.16 -29.45
C ASN A 56 14.62 -6.87 -30.25
N THR A 57 14.76 -6.94 -31.57
CA THR A 57 14.41 -5.80 -32.43
C THR A 57 12.94 -5.45 -32.29
N GLY A 58 12.63 -4.18 -32.08
CA GLY A 58 11.27 -3.70 -31.86
C GLY A 58 11.13 -2.20 -32.06
N ASP A 59 9.88 -1.73 -32.03
CA ASP A 59 9.55 -0.32 -32.19
C ASP A 59 9.85 0.45 -30.90
N SER A 60 11.01 1.10 -30.87
CA SER A 60 11.53 1.91 -29.76
C SER A 60 12.60 2.86 -30.27
N GLU A 61 12.95 3.89 -29.51
CA GLU A 61 14.00 4.85 -29.88
C GLU A 61 15.36 4.18 -30.14
N GLN A 62 15.69 3.11 -29.42
CA GLN A 62 16.94 2.37 -29.56
C GLN A 62 16.86 1.21 -30.58
N GLY A 63 15.68 0.98 -31.19
CA GLY A 63 15.43 -0.14 -32.10
C GLY A 63 15.43 -1.52 -31.45
N ILE A 64 15.55 -1.59 -30.12
CA ILE A 64 15.55 -2.82 -29.32
C ILE A 64 14.64 -2.69 -28.09
N VAL A 65 13.95 -3.78 -27.75
CA VAL A 65 13.03 -3.85 -26.60
C VAL A 65 13.39 -5.02 -25.69
N PRO A 66 13.33 -4.85 -24.36
CA PRO A 66 13.60 -5.93 -23.42
C PRO A 66 12.47 -6.97 -23.44
N CYS A 67 12.83 -8.25 -23.45
CA CYS A 67 11.90 -9.34 -23.21
C CYS A 67 11.79 -9.58 -21.70
N LEU A 68 10.67 -9.13 -21.12
CA LEU A 68 10.32 -9.36 -19.72
C LEU A 68 9.01 -10.15 -19.65
N THR A 69 8.97 -11.15 -18.76
CA THR A 69 7.77 -11.96 -18.56
C THR A 69 6.77 -11.28 -17.63
N ARG A 70 5.51 -11.72 -17.67
CA ARG A 70 4.47 -11.25 -16.74
C ARG A 70 4.88 -11.42 -15.27
N ALA A 71 5.45 -12.58 -14.93
CA ALA A 71 5.87 -12.88 -13.56
C ALA A 71 7.00 -11.94 -13.08
N GLN A 72 7.96 -11.63 -13.95
CA GLN A 72 9.03 -10.68 -13.64
C GLN A 72 8.48 -9.27 -13.40
N LEU A 73 7.62 -8.78 -14.31
CA LEU A 73 7.00 -7.45 -14.15
C LEU A 73 6.18 -7.36 -12.86
N ALA A 74 5.39 -8.39 -12.54
CA ALA A 74 4.63 -8.45 -11.29
C ALA A 74 5.54 -8.35 -10.05
N SER A 75 6.65 -9.10 -10.04
CA SER A 75 7.62 -9.06 -8.94
C SER A 75 8.35 -7.72 -8.79
N MET A 76 8.44 -6.94 -9.86
CA MET A 76 9.00 -5.57 -9.83
C MET A 76 7.97 -4.51 -9.40
N GLY A 77 6.72 -4.91 -9.12
CA GLY A 77 5.69 -4.03 -8.59
C GLY A 77 4.59 -3.63 -9.58
N LEU A 78 4.64 -4.09 -10.84
CA LEU A 78 3.54 -3.88 -11.78
C LEU A 78 2.29 -4.64 -11.32
N ASN A 79 1.16 -3.94 -11.20
CA ASN A 79 -0.14 -4.57 -11.00
C ASN A 79 -0.65 -5.13 -12.34
N THR A 80 -0.36 -6.39 -12.63
CA THR A 80 -0.73 -7.04 -13.90
C THR A 80 -2.24 -7.04 -14.17
N ALA A 81 -3.08 -6.98 -13.12
CA ALA A 81 -4.53 -6.91 -13.27
C ALA A 81 -5.03 -5.53 -13.74
N SER A 82 -4.22 -4.48 -13.58
CA SER A 82 -4.54 -3.14 -14.08
C SER A 82 -4.28 -2.96 -15.58
N VAL A 83 -3.59 -3.92 -16.21
CA VAL A 83 -3.23 -3.89 -17.63
C VAL A 83 -4.06 -4.92 -18.40
N ALA A 84 -4.98 -4.44 -19.23
CA ALA A 84 -5.86 -5.29 -20.01
C ALA A 84 -5.07 -6.17 -20.99
N GLY A 85 -5.42 -7.46 -21.08
CA GLY A 85 -4.82 -8.42 -22.01
C GLY A 85 -3.53 -9.09 -21.54
N MET A 86 -2.89 -8.61 -20.46
CA MET A 86 -1.66 -9.22 -19.94
C MET A 86 -1.88 -10.63 -19.36
N ASN A 87 -3.10 -10.91 -18.88
CA ASN A 87 -3.51 -12.23 -18.39
C ASN A 87 -3.65 -13.29 -19.50
N LEU A 88 -3.78 -12.89 -20.76
CA LEU A 88 -3.90 -13.80 -21.92
C LEU A 88 -2.55 -14.31 -22.42
N LEU A 89 -1.45 -13.68 -22.00
CA LEU A 89 -0.10 -14.08 -22.37
C LEU A 89 0.31 -15.37 -21.64
N ALA A 90 1.11 -16.21 -22.32
CA ALA A 90 1.77 -17.35 -21.70
C ALA A 90 2.75 -16.87 -20.62
N ASP A 91 3.11 -17.76 -19.68
CA ASP A 91 3.93 -17.40 -18.51
C ASP A 91 5.34 -16.91 -18.89
N ASP A 92 5.91 -17.45 -19.95
CA ASP A 92 7.24 -17.16 -20.48
C ASP A 92 7.22 -16.20 -21.69
N ALA A 93 6.05 -15.73 -22.12
CA ALA A 93 5.95 -14.81 -23.23
C ALA A 93 6.57 -13.44 -22.91
N CYS A 94 7.29 -12.87 -23.88
CA CYS A 94 7.77 -11.49 -23.80
C CYS A 94 6.58 -10.53 -23.82
N VAL A 95 6.39 -9.77 -22.74
CA VAL A 95 5.32 -8.78 -22.65
C VAL A 95 5.67 -7.57 -23.52
N PRO A 96 4.80 -7.15 -24.46
CA PRO A 96 5.06 -5.99 -25.31
C PRO A 96 4.76 -4.68 -24.54
N LEU A 97 5.59 -4.39 -23.54
CA LEU A 97 5.37 -3.37 -22.51
C LEU A 97 4.97 -2.01 -23.07
N THR A 98 5.71 -1.49 -24.06
CA THR A 98 5.51 -0.16 -24.66
C THR A 98 4.21 -0.02 -25.45
N THR A 99 3.63 -1.12 -25.91
CA THR A 99 2.35 -1.10 -26.67
C THR A 99 1.16 -1.47 -25.81
N MET A 100 1.36 -2.31 -24.79
CA MET A 100 0.29 -2.79 -23.91
C MET A 100 0.06 -1.84 -22.73
N VAL A 101 1.10 -1.14 -22.28
CA VAL A 101 1.03 -0.14 -21.19
C VAL A 101 1.27 1.24 -21.78
N GLN A 102 0.23 2.07 -21.76
CA GLN A 102 0.31 3.45 -22.24
C GLN A 102 1.36 4.24 -21.44
N ASP A 103 2.13 5.06 -22.14
CA ASP A 103 3.19 5.93 -21.58
C ASP A 103 4.33 5.20 -20.85
N ALA A 104 4.41 3.87 -20.94
CA ALA A 104 5.56 3.13 -20.44
C ALA A 104 6.74 3.21 -21.41
N THR A 105 7.94 3.42 -20.88
CA THR A 105 9.17 3.46 -21.68
C THR A 105 10.24 2.53 -21.11
N ALA A 106 11.13 2.07 -21.99
CA ALA A 106 12.29 1.26 -21.64
C ALA A 106 13.51 1.82 -22.36
N HIS A 107 14.60 2.02 -21.61
CA HIS A 107 15.85 2.55 -22.13
C HIS A 107 17.04 1.79 -21.54
N LEU A 108 17.88 1.25 -22.40
CA LEU A 108 19.10 0.53 -22.02
C LEU A 108 20.31 1.47 -22.12
N ASP A 109 20.99 1.69 -21.00
CA ASP A 109 22.30 2.34 -20.94
C ASP A 109 23.38 1.26 -20.75
N VAL A 110 24.12 0.94 -21.82
CA VAL A 110 25.19 -0.06 -21.75
C VAL A 110 26.46 0.48 -21.11
N GLY A 111 26.70 1.79 -21.14
CA GLY A 111 27.82 2.41 -20.44
C GLY A 111 27.76 2.17 -18.93
N GLN A 112 26.55 2.13 -18.37
CA GLN A 112 26.29 1.85 -16.96
C GLN A 112 25.78 0.43 -16.69
N GLN A 113 25.59 -0.40 -17.72
CA GLN A 113 24.93 -1.71 -17.64
C GLN A 113 23.56 -1.64 -16.95
N ARG A 114 22.75 -0.64 -17.31
CA ARG A 114 21.52 -0.28 -16.62
C ARG A 114 20.33 -0.26 -17.57
N LEU A 115 19.28 -1.02 -17.24
CA LEU A 115 17.98 -0.95 -17.91
C LEU A 115 17.04 -0.05 -17.09
N ASN A 116 16.69 1.11 -17.63
CA ASN A 116 15.73 2.03 -17.04
C ASN A 116 14.34 1.79 -17.62
N LEU A 117 13.42 1.34 -16.75
CA LEU A 117 12.01 1.21 -17.04
C LEU A 117 11.27 2.38 -16.38
N THR A 118 10.37 3.02 -17.11
CA THR A 118 9.37 3.91 -16.52
C THR A 118 7.98 3.38 -16.82
N ILE A 119 7.20 3.23 -15.75
CA ILE A 119 5.82 2.72 -15.82
C ILE A 119 4.96 3.69 -15.02
N PRO A 120 3.85 4.20 -15.60
CA PRO A 120 2.96 5.10 -14.89
C PRO A 120 2.48 4.50 -13.57
N GLN A 121 2.47 5.33 -12.52
CA GLN A 121 2.17 4.89 -11.16
C GLN A 121 0.73 4.34 -11.02
N ALA A 122 -0.19 4.68 -11.93
CA ALA A 122 -1.52 4.09 -11.99
C ALA A 122 -1.51 2.55 -12.17
N PHE A 123 -0.48 2.01 -12.84
CA PHE A 123 -0.32 0.57 -13.07
C PHE A 123 0.53 -0.14 -12.02
N MET A 124 1.01 0.57 -10.99
CA MET A 124 1.85 0.01 -9.94
C MET A 124 1.02 -0.48 -8.74
N SER A 125 1.50 -1.54 -8.08
CA SER A 125 0.96 -2.08 -6.83
C SER A 125 1.60 -1.42 -5.59
N ASN A 126 1.01 -1.62 -4.40
CA ASN A 126 1.57 -1.22 -3.09
C ASN A 126 1.98 0.27 -2.98
N ARG A 127 1.07 1.15 -3.42
CA ARG A 127 1.27 2.60 -3.55
C ARG A 127 1.18 3.38 -2.24
N ALA A 128 0.57 2.80 -1.21
CA ALA A 128 0.26 3.51 0.02
C ALA A 128 1.51 3.73 0.87
N ARG A 129 1.75 4.97 1.27
CA ARG A 129 2.81 5.28 2.24
C ARG A 129 2.55 4.55 3.56
N GLY A 130 3.57 3.87 4.08
CA GLY A 130 3.43 3.02 5.26
C GLY A 130 2.81 1.64 4.98
N TYR A 131 2.70 1.21 3.71
CA TYR A 131 2.31 -0.15 3.39
C TYR A 131 3.27 -1.18 4.01
N ILE A 132 2.70 -2.22 4.63
CA ILE A 132 3.43 -3.35 5.19
C ILE A 132 2.93 -4.64 4.51
N PRO A 133 3.81 -5.39 3.83
CA PRO A 133 3.46 -6.68 3.24
C PRO A 133 2.83 -7.64 4.27
N PRO A 134 1.71 -8.32 3.94
CA PRO A 134 0.98 -9.18 4.89
C PRO A 134 1.79 -10.37 5.42
N GLU A 135 2.77 -10.85 4.66
CA GLU A 135 3.70 -11.90 5.06
C GLU A 135 4.63 -11.48 6.21
N LEU A 136 4.76 -10.19 6.48
CA LEU A 136 5.50 -9.65 7.63
C LEU A 136 4.64 -9.56 8.89
N TRP A 137 3.34 -9.87 8.83
CA TRP A 137 2.44 -9.76 9.97
C TRP A 137 2.59 -10.98 10.89
N ASP A 138 3.18 -10.74 12.07
CA ASP A 138 3.41 -11.80 13.05
C ASP A 138 2.12 -12.14 13.82
N PRO A 139 1.64 -13.40 13.81
CA PRO A 139 0.47 -13.82 14.58
C PRO A 139 0.69 -13.77 16.11
N GLY A 140 1.94 -13.61 16.55
CA GLY A 140 2.35 -13.59 17.95
C GLY A 140 2.61 -14.98 18.52
N ILE A 141 3.07 -15.00 19.77
CA ILE A 141 3.37 -16.23 20.50
C ILE A 141 2.16 -16.79 21.24
N ASN A 142 2.22 -18.08 21.58
CA ASN A 142 1.27 -18.70 22.48
C ASN A 142 1.49 -18.18 23.92
N ALA A 143 0.47 -17.57 24.52
CA ALA A 143 0.57 -16.99 25.85
C ALA A 143 -0.79 -16.90 26.55
N GLY A 144 -0.77 -17.06 27.87
CA GLY A 144 -1.89 -16.70 28.74
C GLY A 144 -1.78 -15.24 29.17
N LEU A 145 -2.92 -14.57 29.32
CA LEU A 145 -3.05 -13.18 29.72
C LEU A 145 -4.03 -13.08 30.90
N LEU A 146 -3.70 -12.24 31.88
CA LEU A 146 -4.59 -11.88 32.97
C LEU A 146 -4.35 -10.43 33.37
N ASN A 147 -5.33 -9.58 33.12
CA ASN A 147 -5.34 -8.21 33.65
C ASN A 147 -6.34 -8.14 34.80
N TYR A 148 -5.96 -7.47 35.88
CA TYR A 148 -6.82 -7.25 37.04
C TYR A 148 -6.89 -5.76 37.38
N ASN A 149 -8.10 -5.28 37.68
CA ASN A 149 -8.32 -3.94 38.22
C ASN A 149 -9.18 -4.05 39.48
N PHE A 150 -8.57 -3.74 40.63
CA PHE A 150 -9.24 -3.74 41.92
C PHE A 150 -9.43 -2.32 42.43
N SER A 151 -10.67 -1.94 42.69
CA SER A 151 -11.03 -0.65 43.25
C SER A 151 -11.98 -0.81 44.43
N GLY A 152 -11.93 0.13 45.36
CA GLY A 152 -12.83 0.13 46.50
C GLY A 152 -12.95 1.51 47.10
N ASN A 153 -14.11 1.79 47.70
CA ASN A 153 -14.36 3.03 48.40
C ASN A 153 -15.14 2.77 49.68
N SER A 154 -14.85 3.60 50.68
CA SER A 154 -15.55 3.62 51.95
C SER A 154 -16.27 4.96 52.09
N VAL A 155 -17.56 4.92 52.35
CA VAL A 155 -18.40 6.11 52.53
C VAL A 155 -18.87 6.15 53.97
N GLN A 156 -18.47 7.18 54.69
CA GLN A 156 -18.95 7.45 56.04
C GLN A 156 -20.05 8.50 55.97
N ASN A 157 -21.29 8.10 56.29
CA ASN A 157 -22.41 9.02 56.27
C ASN A 157 -22.63 9.65 57.65
N ARG A 158 -22.91 10.97 57.67
CA ARG A 158 -23.24 11.70 58.91
C ARG A 158 -24.43 11.08 59.66
N ILE A 159 -25.40 10.54 58.91
CA ILE A 159 -26.55 9.83 59.46
C ILE A 159 -26.72 8.55 58.62
N GLY A 160 -26.59 7.38 59.24
CA GLY A 160 -26.82 6.10 58.57
C GLY A 160 -25.68 5.11 58.50
N GLY A 161 -24.60 5.34 59.26
CA GLY A 161 -23.47 4.41 59.34
C GLY A 161 -22.57 4.45 58.11
N ASN A 162 -21.73 3.43 58.02
CA ASN A 162 -20.71 3.30 56.99
C ASN A 162 -21.20 2.37 55.88
N SER A 163 -20.70 2.64 54.68
CA SER A 163 -20.85 1.75 53.53
C SER A 163 -19.49 1.46 52.93
N HIS A 164 -19.22 0.20 52.63
CA HIS A 164 -18.01 -0.23 51.95
C HIS A 164 -18.35 -0.91 50.64
N TYR A 165 -17.68 -0.48 49.58
CA TYR A 165 -17.80 -1.06 48.26
C TYR A 165 -16.43 -1.52 47.79
N ALA A 166 -16.39 -2.68 47.16
CA ALA A 166 -15.22 -3.15 46.44
C ALA A 166 -15.63 -3.76 45.11
N TYR A 167 -14.78 -3.60 44.12
CA TYR A 167 -15.00 -4.05 42.76
C TYR A 167 -13.69 -4.59 42.20
N LEU A 168 -13.76 -5.77 41.60
CA LEU A 168 -12.63 -6.38 40.89
C LEU A 168 -13.09 -6.70 39.47
N ASN A 169 -12.36 -6.18 38.48
CA ASN A 169 -12.49 -6.60 37.09
C ASN A 169 -11.33 -7.53 36.75
N LEU A 170 -11.63 -8.71 36.21
CA LEU A 170 -10.66 -9.66 35.69
C LEU A 170 -10.89 -9.83 34.19
N GLN A 171 -9.87 -9.50 33.41
CA GLN A 171 -9.82 -9.75 31.98
C GLN A 171 -8.83 -10.87 31.71
N SER A 172 -9.36 -12.04 31.41
CA SER A 172 -8.61 -13.25 31.10
C SER A 172 -8.39 -13.33 29.59
N GLY A 173 -7.27 -13.90 29.16
CA GLY A 173 -7.06 -14.17 27.75
C GLY A 173 -6.12 -15.34 27.50
N LEU A 174 -6.27 -15.94 26.33
CA LEU A 174 -5.38 -16.97 25.83
C LEU A 174 -5.12 -16.73 24.35
N ASN A 175 -3.86 -16.74 23.95
CA ASN A 175 -3.44 -16.65 22.57
C ASN A 175 -2.88 -18.01 22.14
N ILE A 176 -3.39 -18.57 21.05
CA ILE A 176 -2.86 -19.79 20.42
C ILE A 176 -2.75 -19.55 18.92
N GLY A 177 -1.52 -19.34 18.44
CA GLY A 177 -1.28 -18.84 17.09
C GLY A 177 -2.06 -17.55 16.83
N ALA A 178 -2.79 -17.51 15.71
CA ALA A 178 -3.63 -16.36 15.34
C ALA A 178 -4.99 -16.29 16.07
N TRP A 179 -5.32 -17.26 16.93
CA TRP A 179 -6.56 -17.24 17.69
C TRP A 179 -6.38 -16.53 19.03
N ARG A 180 -7.32 -15.64 19.36
CA ARG A 180 -7.32 -14.84 20.58
C ARG A 180 -8.63 -15.09 21.33
N LEU A 181 -8.56 -15.78 22.46
CA LEU A 181 -9.68 -15.96 23.39
C LEU A 181 -9.64 -14.87 24.45
N ARG A 182 -10.78 -14.25 24.74
CA ARG A 182 -10.93 -13.23 25.79
C ARG A 182 -12.16 -13.53 26.63
N ASP A 183 -12.04 -13.31 27.94
CA ASP A 183 -13.12 -13.40 28.92
C ASP A 183 -13.03 -12.20 29.87
N ASN A 184 -14.17 -11.57 30.16
CA ASN A 184 -14.26 -10.50 31.14
C ASN A 184 -15.30 -10.87 32.20
N THR A 185 -14.85 -10.87 33.45
CA THR A 185 -15.67 -11.24 34.59
C THR A 185 -15.40 -10.25 35.73
N THR A 186 -16.45 -9.87 36.43
CA THR A 186 -16.38 -8.89 37.51
C THR A 186 -16.87 -9.45 38.82
N TRP A 187 -16.28 -8.99 39.89
CA TRP A 187 -16.71 -9.26 41.25
C TRP A 187 -17.08 -7.94 41.91
N SER A 188 -18.23 -7.95 42.58
CA SER A 188 -18.72 -6.79 43.31
C SER A 188 -19.05 -7.15 44.75
N TYR A 189 -18.62 -6.28 45.65
CA TYR A 189 -18.92 -6.32 47.07
C TYR A 189 -19.56 -5.01 47.49
N ASN A 190 -20.66 -5.11 48.23
CA ASN A 190 -21.37 -3.97 48.79
C ASN A 190 -21.85 -4.33 50.19
N SER A 191 -21.46 -3.53 51.17
CA SER A 191 -21.96 -3.62 52.54
C SER A 191 -22.40 -2.26 53.03
N SER A 192 -23.50 -2.23 53.77
CA SER A 192 -23.97 -1.02 54.45
C SER A 192 -24.52 -1.38 55.82
N ASP A 193 -24.18 -0.58 56.82
CA ASP A 193 -24.64 -0.78 58.21
C ASP A 193 -26.17 -0.68 58.35
N ARG A 194 -26.85 -0.07 57.37
CA ARG A 194 -28.32 0.05 57.30
C ARG A 194 -29.04 -1.17 56.73
N SER A 195 -28.34 -2.04 56.00
CA SER A 195 -28.92 -3.24 55.36
C SER A 195 -28.40 -4.50 56.05
N SER A 196 -29.26 -5.47 56.35
CA SER A 196 -28.91 -6.68 57.13
C SER A 196 -28.05 -7.72 56.39
N GLY A 197 -27.19 -7.31 55.45
CA GLY A 197 -26.31 -8.23 54.73
C GLY A 197 -25.36 -7.54 53.77
N SER A 198 -24.19 -8.15 53.56
CA SER A 198 -23.29 -7.80 52.47
C SER A 198 -23.70 -8.53 51.19
N LYS A 199 -23.72 -7.83 50.06
CA LYS A 199 -23.88 -8.44 48.74
C LYS A 199 -22.50 -8.70 48.17
N ASN A 200 -22.27 -9.94 47.78
CA ASN A 200 -21.04 -10.41 47.17
C ASN A 200 -21.42 -11.30 45.98
N LYS A 201 -21.05 -10.91 44.76
CA LYS A 201 -21.39 -11.66 43.56
C LYS A 201 -20.32 -11.53 42.47
N TRP A 202 -20.03 -12.66 41.84
CA TRP A 202 -19.36 -12.73 40.54
C TRP A 202 -20.38 -12.61 39.41
N GLN A 203 -20.10 -11.72 38.46
CA GLN A 203 -20.92 -11.49 37.28
C GLN A 203 -20.03 -11.55 36.05
N HIS A 204 -20.29 -12.54 35.20
CA HIS A 204 -19.70 -12.66 33.88
C HIS A 204 -20.23 -11.55 32.97
N ILE A 205 -19.35 -10.95 32.16
CA ILE A 205 -19.71 -9.89 31.21
C ILE A 205 -19.76 -10.46 29.79
N ASN A 206 -18.64 -10.99 29.29
CA ASN A 206 -18.55 -11.50 27.93
C ASN A 206 -17.39 -12.49 27.76
N THR A 207 -17.57 -13.41 26.80
CA THR A 207 -16.54 -14.31 26.29
C THR A 207 -16.57 -14.30 24.78
N TRP A 208 -15.41 -14.14 24.13
CA TRP A 208 -15.32 -14.28 22.68
C TRP A 208 -13.97 -14.84 22.25
N LEU A 209 -14.00 -15.43 21.07
CA LEU A 209 -12.87 -15.95 20.35
C LEU A 209 -12.78 -15.21 19.02
N GLU A 210 -11.66 -14.54 18.77
CA GLU A 210 -11.44 -13.77 17.55
C GLU A 210 -10.20 -14.25 16.78
N ARG A 211 -10.24 -14.05 15.47
CA ARG A 211 -9.13 -14.31 14.55
C ARG A 211 -9.20 -13.41 13.33
N ASP A 212 -8.06 -12.85 12.97
CA ASP A 212 -7.90 -12.10 11.73
C ASP A 212 -7.73 -13.04 10.51
N ILE A 213 -8.48 -12.77 9.44
CA ILE A 213 -8.46 -13.47 8.16
C ILE A 213 -7.80 -12.54 7.13
N ILE A 214 -6.47 -12.58 7.09
CA ILE A 214 -5.62 -11.70 6.28
C ILE A 214 -6.02 -11.64 4.80
N PRO A 215 -6.31 -12.76 4.09
CA PRO A 215 -6.69 -12.71 2.67
C PRO A 215 -8.00 -11.95 2.40
N LEU A 216 -8.89 -11.87 3.40
CA LEU A 216 -10.16 -11.15 3.32
C LEU A 216 -10.09 -9.76 3.94
N ARG A 217 -8.94 -9.34 4.48
CA ARG A 217 -8.78 -8.09 5.25
C ARG A 217 -9.87 -7.90 6.32
N SER A 218 -10.22 -9.00 7.00
CA SER A 218 -11.39 -9.08 7.87
C SER A 218 -11.07 -9.76 9.20
N ARG A 219 -11.84 -9.48 10.25
CA ARG A 219 -11.83 -10.18 11.53
C ARG A 219 -13.07 -11.07 11.68
N LEU A 220 -12.83 -12.31 12.06
CA LEU A 220 -13.85 -13.26 12.48
C LEU A 220 -13.96 -13.25 14.01
N THR A 221 -15.16 -13.02 14.54
CA THR A 221 -15.47 -13.06 15.98
C THR A 221 -16.56 -14.10 16.24
N LEU A 222 -16.31 -14.97 17.22
CA LEU A 222 -17.22 -16.03 17.67
C LEU A 222 -17.50 -15.85 19.17
N GLY A 223 -18.77 -15.88 19.59
CA GLY A 223 -19.18 -15.63 20.97
C GLY A 223 -19.84 -14.28 21.12
N ASP A 224 -19.59 -13.61 22.25
CA ASP A 224 -20.17 -12.30 22.56
C ASP A 224 -19.51 -11.19 21.74
N GLY A 225 -20.31 -10.39 21.05
CA GLY A 225 -19.84 -9.28 20.21
C GLY A 225 -20.87 -8.19 20.05
N TYR A 226 -20.54 -7.18 19.25
CA TYR A 226 -21.43 -6.08 18.92
C TYR A 226 -21.33 -5.70 17.44
N THR A 227 -22.41 -5.17 16.88
CA THR A 227 -22.40 -4.62 15.52
C THR A 227 -22.04 -3.14 15.54
N GLN A 228 -21.44 -2.64 14.47
CA GLN A 228 -21.25 -1.21 14.27
C GLN A 228 -22.59 -0.51 14.05
N GLY A 229 -22.65 0.76 14.42
CA GLY A 229 -23.86 1.60 14.41
C GLY A 229 -24.03 2.44 13.14
N ASP A 230 -23.34 2.12 12.04
CA ASP A 230 -23.19 3.03 10.90
C ASP A 230 -24.46 3.14 10.03
N ILE A 231 -25.23 2.04 9.93
CA ILE A 231 -26.47 1.97 9.14
C ILE A 231 -27.68 1.68 10.04
N PHE A 232 -27.52 0.73 10.97
CA PHE A 232 -28.53 0.33 11.94
C PHE A 232 -28.02 0.60 13.35
N ASP A 233 -28.91 0.61 14.33
CA ASP A 233 -28.51 0.69 15.73
C ASP A 233 -27.59 -0.48 16.08
N GLY A 234 -26.50 -0.18 16.81
CA GLY A 234 -25.55 -1.19 17.28
C GLY A 234 -26.23 -2.15 18.26
N ILE A 235 -26.17 -3.45 17.96
CA ILE A 235 -26.73 -4.50 18.81
C ILE A 235 -25.62 -5.34 19.44
N ASN A 236 -25.81 -5.70 20.71
CA ASN A 236 -25.00 -6.73 21.36
C ASN A 236 -25.60 -8.10 21.04
N PHE A 237 -24.76 -9.06 20.70
CA PHE A 237 -25.22 -10.40 20.35
C PHE A 237 -24.22 -11.48 20.80
N ARG A 238 -24.68 -12.73 20.80
CA ARG A 238 -23.83 -13.91 20.92
C ARG A 238 -23.98 -14.76 19.68
N GLY A 239 -22.93 -14.93 18.91
CA GLY A 239 -23.00 -15.60 17.60
C GLY A 239 -21.69 -15.59 16.85
N ALA A 240 -21.76 -15.41 15.53
CA ALA A 240 -20.61 -15.29 14.66
C ALA A 240 -20.70 -14.01 13.83
N GLN A 241 -19.59 -13.33 13.66
CA GLN A 241 -19.48 -12.11 12.84
C GLN A 241 -18.19 -12.13 12.05
N LEU A 242 -18.28 -11.82 10.76
CA LEU A 242 -17.14 -11.55 9.89
C LEU A 242 -17.29 -10.11 9.40
N ALA A 243 -16.34 -9.25 9.74
CA ALA A 243 -16.34 -7.84 9.37
C ALA A 243 -14.95 -7.43 8.84
N SER A 244 -14.90 -6.50 7.90
CA SER A 244 -13.65 -5.84 7.51
C SER A 244 -13.02 -5.13 8.71
N ASP A 245 -11.70 -5.10 8.78
CA ASP A 245 -10.97 -4.39 9.84
C ASP A 245 -10.06 -3.32 9.23
N ASP A 246 -10.44 -2.05 9.39
CA ASP A 246 -9.68 -0.91 8.87
C ASP A 246 -8.29 -0.78 9.47
N ASN A 247 -8.02 -1.42 10.62
CA ASN A 247 -6.67 -1.47 11.19
C ASN A 247 -5.70 -2.31 10.34
N MET A 248 -6.21 -3.09 9.38
CA MET A 248 -5.40 -3.79 8.38
C MET A 248 -4.98 -2.90 7.20
N LEU A 249 -5.56 -1.70 7.08
CA LEU A 249 -5.17 -0.71 6.09
C LEU A 249 -4.03 0.17 6.61
N PRO A 250 -3.11 0.62 5.74
CA PRO A 250 -2.15 1.66 6.09
C PRO A 250 -2.87 2.93 6.57
N ASP A 251 -2.27 3.66 7.51
CA ASP A 251 -2.82 4.90 8.07
C ASP A 251 -3.19 5.94 7.01
N SER A 252 -2.45 5.98 5.90
CA SER A 252 -2.72 6.88 4.77
C SER A 252 -3.98 6.54 3.98
N GLN A 253 -4.59 5.37 4.21
CA GLN A 253 -5.78 4.88 3.52
C GLN A 253 -6.97 4.68 4.47
N ARG A 254 -6.82 5.00 5.76
CA ARG A 254 -7.90 4.92 6.74
C ARG A 254 -8.80 6.15 6.65
N GLY A 255 -10.11 5.93 6.65
CA GLY A 255 -11.11 6.97 6.50
C GLY A 255 -11.21 7.52 5.08
N PHE A 256 -12.16 8.45 4.89
CA PHE A 256 -12.40 9.04 3.57
C PHE A 256 -11.41 10.18 3.28
N ALA A 257 -10.68 10.07 2.17
CA ALA A 257 -9.98 11.17 1.52
C ALA A 257 -10.24 11.12 0.00
N PRO A 258 -10.36 12.27 -0.70
CA PRO A 258 -10.56 12.28 -2.14
C PRO A 258 -9.39 11.61 -2.86
N VAL A 259 -9.70 10.70 -3.78
CA VAL A 259 -8.70 10.11 -4.67
C VAL A 259 -8.43 11.07 -5.82
N ILE A 260 -7.16 11.44 -6.01
CA ILE A 260 -6.76 12.40 -7.03
C ILE A 260 -6.20 11.65 -8.24
N HIS A 261 -6.85 11.83 -9.38
CA HIS A 261 -6.39 11.33 -10.67
C HIS A 261 -5.76 12.46 -11.47
N GLY A 262 -4.70 12.15 -12.21
CA GLY A 262 -4.02 13.10 -13.09
C GLY A 262 -3.15 12.41 -14.12
N ILE A 263 -2.66 13.18 -15.08
CA ILE A 263 -1.72 12.72 -16.11
C ILE A 263 -0.53 13.67 -16.11
N ALA A 264 0.66 13.13 -15.92
CA ALA A 264 1.92 13.86 -16.03
C ALA A 264 2.48 13.66 -17.45
N ARG A 265 2.89 14.75 -18.11
CA ARG A 265 3.45 14.67 -19.47
C ARG A 265 4.87 14.08 -19.46
N GLY A 266 5.63 14.37 -18.40
CA GLY A 266 6.94 13.78 -18.15
C GLY A 266 7.09 13.34 -16.70
N THR A 267 8.33 13.23 -16.23
CA THR A 267 8.56 13.08 -14.79
C THR A 267 8.15 14.39 -14.11
N ALA A 268 7.18 14.33 -13.20
CA ALA A 268 6.60 15.50 -12.57
C ALA A 268 6.67 15.42 -11.05
N GLN A 269 6.68 16.57 -10.39
CA GLN A 269 6.50 16.70 -8.95
C GLN A 269 5.05 17.08 -8.66
N VAL A 270 4.37 16.27 -7.85
CA VAL A 270 3.00 16.52 -7.41
C VAL A 270 3.02 16.98 -5.95
N THR A 271 2.54 18.21 -5.73
CA THR A 271 2.38 18.80 -4.41
C THR A 271 0.90 19.04 -4.15
N ILE A 272 0.41 18.66 -2.96
CA ILE A 272 -0.96 18.93 -2.53
C ILE A 272 -0.91 19.79 -1.27
N LYS A 273 -1.62 20.90 -1.32
CA LYS A 273 -1.80 21.83 -0.21
C LYS A 273 -3.23 21.76 0.32
N GLN A 274 -3.35 21.92 1.63
CA GLN A 274 -4.63 22.06 2.31
C GLN A 274 -4.48 23.13 3.40
N ASN A 275 -5.43 24.08 3.46
CA ASN A 275 -5.34 25.24 4.36
C ASN A 275 -4.00 26.00 4.28
N GLY A 276 -3.37 26.02 3.11
CA GLY A 276 -2.08 26.69 2.87
C GLY A 276 -0.84 25.90 3.27
N TYR A 277 -0.97 24.73 3.90
CA TYR A 277 0.15 23.86 4.28
C TYR A 277 0.33 22.72 3.26
N ASP A 278 1.59 22.36 2.97
CA ASP A 278 1.92 21.19 2.16
C ASP A 278 1.62 19.90 2.95
N ILE A 279 0.66 19.10 2.46
CA ILE A 279 0.26 17.83 3.09
C ILE A 279 0.74 16.61 2.31
N TYR A 280 1.10 16.80 1.04
CA TYR A 280 1.61 15.75 0.16
C TYR A 280 2.67 16.33 -0.78
N ASN A 281 3.75 15.57 -0.98
CA ASN A 281 4.78 15.89 -1.96
C ASN A 281 5.43 14.59 -2.42
N SER A 282 5.30 14.26 -3.70
CA SER A 282 5.96 13.10 -4.31
C SER A 282 6.27 13.38 -5.77
N THR A 283 7.32 12.75 -6.29
CA THR A 283 7.55 12.65 -7.73
C THR A 283 6.72 11.50 -8.31
N VAL A 284 6.26 11.66 -9.55
CA VAL A 284 5.52 10.64 -10.30
C VAL A 284 6.19 10.41 -11.67
N PRO A 285 6.21 9.17 -12.18
CA PRO A 285 6.64 8.87 -13.54
C PRO A 285 5.71 9.54 -14.59
N PRO A 286 6.16 9.64 -15.86
CA PRO A 286 5.30 10.04 -16.96
C PRO A 286 4.05 9.16 -17.08
N GLY A 287 2.96 9.75 -17.57
CA GLY A 287 1.69 9.09 -17.81
C GLY A 287 0.67 9.25 -16.67
N PRO A 288 -0.39 8.42 -16.66
CA PRO A 288 -1.45 8.49 -15.66
C PRO A 288 -0.98 8.10 -14.26
N PHE A 289 -1.42 8.86 -13.27
CA PHE A 289 -1.16 8.58 -11.85
C PHE A 289 -2.44 8.68 -11.02
N THR A 290 -2.42 8.07 -9.85
CA THR A 290 -3.53 8.10 -8.89
C THR A 290 -2.97 8.17 -7.48
N ILE A 291 -3.35 9.23 -6.75
CA ILE A 291 -2.98 9.45 -5.36
C ILE A 291 -4.18 9.09 -4.50
N ASN A 292 -4.05 8.00 -3.74
CA ASN A 292 -5.08 7.45 -2.87
C ASN A 292 -4.56 7.22 -1.43
N ASP A 293 -3.51 7.93 -1.06
CA ASP A 293 -2.78 7.82 0.21
C ASP A 293 -2.62 9.19 0.88
N ILE A 294 -3.64 10.04 0.73
CA ILE A 294 -3.78 11.30 1.44
C ILE A 294 -4.42 10.98 2.78
N TYR A 295 -3.77 11.39 3.88
CA TYR A 295 -4.34 11.22 5.22
C TYR A 295 -5.71 11.89 5.31
N ALA A 296 -6.70 11.18 5.86
CA ALA A 296 -8.02 11.73 6.08
C ALA A 296 -7.96 12.91 7.07
N ALA A 297 -8.30 14.10 6.59
CA ALA A 297 -8.37 15.33 7.36
C ALA A 297 -9.78 15.92 7.22
N GLY A 298 -10.75 15.28 7.88
CA GLY A 298 -12.18 15.43 7.61
C GLY A 298 -12.79 16.84 7.75
N ASN A 299 -12.06 17.82 8.29
CA ASN A 299 -12.53 19.20 8.49
C ASN A 299 -11.59 20.27 7.92
N SER A 300 -10.66 19.90 7.03
CA SER A 300 -9.53 20.77 6.68
C SER A 300 -9.66 21.50 5.33
N GLY A 301 -10.84 21.54 4.71
CA GLY A 301 -11.09 22.33 3.50
C GLY A 301 -10.50 21.74 2.22
N ASP A 302 -10.62 22.48 1.11
CA ASP A 302 -10.29 22.00 -0.23
C ASP A 302 -8.80 21.67 -0.43
N LEU A 303 -8.53 20.72 -1.33
CA LEU A 303 -7.19 20.29 -1.71
C LEU A 303 -6.73 21.05 -2.95
N GLN A 304 -5.67 21.84 -2.83
CA GLN A 304 -5.03 22.50 -3.96
C GLN A 304 -3.90 21.62 -4.50
N VAL A 305 -4.09 21.07 -5.70
CA VAL A 305 -3.13 20.20 -6.37
C VAL A 305 -2.29 21.03 -7.33
N THR A 306 -0.98 20.84 -7.28
CA THR A 306 -0.03 21.42 -8.23
C THR A 306 0.85 20.31 -8.79
N ILE A 307 0.81 20.15 -10.11
CA ILE A 307 1.67 19.24 -10.86
C ILE A 307 2.71 20.11 -11.56
N LYS A 308 3.97 20.00 -11.15
CA LYS A 308 5.10 20.71 -11.75
C LYS A 308 5.88 19.75 -12.64
N GLU A 309 5.84 19.99 -13.94
CA GLU A 309 6.53 19.20 -14.95
C GLU A 309 8.03 19.52 -14.99
N ALA A 310 8.83 18.65 -15.62
CA ALA A 310 10.28 18.82 -15.75
C ALA A 310 10.68 20.09 -16.54
N ASP A 311 9.83 20.56 -17.45
CA ASP A 311 10.04 21.80 -18.22
C ASP A 311 9.69 23.08 -17.43
N GLY A 312 9.21 22.93 -16.18
CA GLY A 312 8.78 24.01 -15.32
C GLY A 312 7.33 24.44 -15.52
N SER A 313 6.61 23.88 -16.50
CA SER A 313 5.18 24.13 -16.66
C SER A 313 4.39 23.53 -15.49
N THR A 314 3.29 24.18 -15.11
CA THR A 314 2.49 23.78 -13.94
C THR A 314 1.03 23.59 -14.31
N GLN A 315 0.43 22.51 -13.80
CA GLN A 315 -1.01 22.29 -13.84
C GLN A 315 -1.54 22.48 -12.41
N ILE A 316 -2.49 23.39 -12.22
CA ILE A 316 -3.05 23.71 -10.89
C ILE A 316 -4.56 23.51 -10.94
N PHE A 317 -5.09 22.70 -10.04
CA PHE A 317 -6.53 22.50 -9.88
C PHE A 317 -6.87 22.25 -8.42
N THR A 318 -8.13 22.51 -8.06
CA THR A 318 -8.64 22.33 -6.71
C THR A 318 -9.63 21.19 -6.67
N VAL A 319 -9.46 20.28 -5.73
CA VAL A 319 -10.39 19.18 -5.46
C VAL A 319 -11.14 19.50 -4.16
N PRO A 320 -12.45 19.79 -4.21
CA PRO A 320 -13.23 20.03 -3.00
C PRO A 320 -13.20 18.80 -2.08
N TYR A 321 -13.02 19.02 -0.77
CA TYR A 321 -12.99 17.94 0.21
C TYR A 321 -14.02 18.18 1.30
N SER A 322 -15.01 17.30 1.34
CA SER A 322 -15.98 17.18 2.42
C SER A 322 -16.14 15.71 2.77
N SER A 323 -16.20 15.39 4.06
CA SER A 323 -16.36 14.01 4.54
C SER A 323 -17.62 13.90 5.39
N VAL A 324 -18.37 12.81 5.19
CA VAL A 324 -19.50 12.43 6.05
C VAL A 324 -19.10 11.10 6.71
N PRO A 325 -19.38 10.88 8.01
CA PRO A 325 -18.98 9.65 8.71
C PRO A 325 -19.38 8.36 7.99
N ALA A 326 -20.50 8.35 7.26
CA ALA A 326 -20.96 7.21 6.48
C ALA A 326 -20.08 6.85 5.26
N PHE A 327 -19.15 7.72 4.83
CA PHE A 327 -18.18 7.44 3.77
C PHE A 327 -16.79 7.08 4.32
N ALA A 328 -16.58 7.14 5.64
CA ALA A 328 -15.29 6.96 6.28
C ALA A 328 -15.06 5.53 6.81
N THR A 329 -15.95 4.59 6.45
CA THR A 329 -15.90 3.16 6.78
C THR A 329 -15.64 2.30 5.55
#